data_AF-A0A914P3I3-F1
#
_entry.id   AF-A0A914P3I3-F1
#
_cell.length_a   1.000
_cell.length_b   1.000
_cell.length_c   1.000
_cell.angle_alpha   90.00
_cell.angle_beta   90.00
_cell.angle_gamma   90.00
#
_symmetry.space_group_name_H-M   'P 1'
#
loop_
_entity.id
_entity.type
_entity.pdbx_description
1 polymer ?
#
loop_
_entity_poly.entity_id
_entity_poly.type
_entity_poly.pdbx_seq_one_letter_code
_entity_poly.pdbx_strand_id
1 'polypeptide(L)'
;MFITLSYILKPFEATGHDWPWMAHYMKCSSSIIGQKWLLTAAHCKHIPVAAIVYGNDDRTFGKVAEIKTKYPHPKHQNGIPGYDIMLVEVSVKNKLIIIYKCSF
;
A
#
# COMPACT_ATOMS: atom_id res chain seq x y z
N MET A 1 -23.61 3.51 -32.94
CA MET A 1 -22.22 3.26 -32.53
C MET A 1 -21.80 4.44 -31.65
N PHE A 2 -21.91 4.30 -30.33
CA PHE A 2 -21.53 5.36 -29.40
C PHE A 2 -20.03 5.25 -29.13
N ILE A 3 -19.29 6.24 -29.61
CA ILE A 3 -17.87 6.42 -29.27
C ILE A 3 -17.88 7.05 -27.88
N THR A 4 -17.53 6.29 -26.84
CA THR A 4 -17.28 6.88 -25.52
C THR A 4 -16.04 7.76 -25.61
N LEU A 5 -16.20 9.09 -25.49
CA LEU A 5 -15.07 9.98 -25.27
C LEU A 5 -14.42 9.61 -23.93
N SER A 6 -13.22 9.05 -23.98
CA SER A 6 -12.36 8.93 -22.81
C SER A 6 -11.73 10.28 -22.51
N TYR A 7 -12.24 10.99 -21.51
CA TYR A 7 -11.62 12.21 -21.00
C TYR A 7 -10.48 11.84 -20.04
N ILE A 8 -9.26 12.28 -20.36
CA ILE A 8 -8.15 12.23 -19.40
C ILE A 8 -8.39 13.35 -18.39
N LEU A 9 -8.76 12.99 -17.17
CA LEU A 9 -8.93 13.96 -16.08
C LEU A 9 -7.58 14.51 -15.64
N LYS A 10 -7.56 15.77 -15.20
CA LYS A 10 -6.36 16.37 -14.57
C LYS A 10 -6.06 15.67 -13.24
N PRO A 11 -4.78 15.62 -12.81
CA PRO A 11 -4.45 15.15 -11.48
C PRO A 11 -5.10 16.06 -10.43
N PHE A 12 -5.51 15.46 -9.32
CA PHE A 12 -6.06 16.15 -8.16
C PHE A 12 -5.49 15.53 -6.89
N GLU A 13 -5.41 16.32 -5.82
CA GLU A 13 -4.98 15.84 -4.51
C GLU A 13 -6.05 14.95 -3.89
N ALA A 14 -5.65 13.75 -3.46
CA ALA A 14 -6.53 12.91 -2.65
C ALA A 14 -6.68 13.52 -1.26
N THR A 15 -7.90 13.50 -0.72
CA THR A 15 -8.16 13.90 0.66
C THR A 15 -8.05 12.70 1.60
N GLY A 16 -7.85 12.97 2.89
CA GLY A 16 -7.82 11.96 3.93
C GLY A 16 -8.97 10.95 3.80
N HIS A 17 -8.60 9.67 3.75
CA HIS A 17 -9.49 8.51 3.65
C HIS A 17 -10.22 8.30 2.31
N ASP A 18 -9.88 9.02 1.23
CA ASP A 18 -10.41 8.70 -0.12
C ASP A 18 -9.96 7.30 -0.57
N TRP A 19 -8.74 6.90 -0.18
CA TRP A 19 -8.15 5.60 -0.50
C TRP A 19 -7.63 4.92 0.77
N PRO A 20 -8.52 4.41 1.62
CA PRO A 20 -8.17 4.10 3.00
C PRO A 20 -7.32 2.82 3.14
N TRP A 21 -7.11 2.08 2.04
CA TRP A 21 -6.16 0.97 1.94
C TRP A 21 -4.74 1.41 1.56
N MET A 22 -4.49 2.69 1.27
CA MET A 22 -3.16 3.19 0.93
C MET A 22 -2.25 3.21 2.16
N ALA A 23 -1.04 2.70 2.00
CA ALA A 23 -0.04 2.65 3.04
C ALA A 23 1.35 2.98 2.48
N HIS A 24 2.00 3.97 3.09
CA HIS A 24 3.32 4.46 2.71
C HIS A 24 4.41 3.52 3.24
N TYR A 25 5.25 3.03 2.32
CA TYR A 25 6.38 2.16 2.60
C TYR A 25 7.70 2.81 2.17
N MET A 26 7.99 4.00 2.71
CA MET A 26 9.18 4.80 2.41
C MET A 26 9.33 5.11 0.91
N LYS A 27 10.24 4.43 0.20
CA LYS A 27 10.43 4.62 -1.25
C LYS A 27 9.43 3.81 -2.09
N CYS A 28 8.65 2.96 -1.45
CA CYS A 28 7.59 2.18 -2.06
C CYS A 28 6.23 2.51 -1.45
N SER A 29 5.20 1.91 -2.04
CA SER A 29 3.84 1.93 -1.54
C SER A 29 3.39 0.50 -1.23
N SER A 30 2.36 0.38 -0.42
CA SER A 30 1.69 -0.87 -0.12
C SER A 30 0.18 -0.67 -0.01
N SER A 31 -0.57 -1.75 -0.17
CA SER A 31 -2.03 -1.76 -0.05
C SER A 31 -2.46 -2.68 1.08
N ILE A 32 -3.35 -2.22 1.94
CA ILE A 32 -3.93 -3.02 3.03
C ILE A 32 -4.93 -4.00 2.41
N ILE A 33 -4.66 -5.29 2.53
CA ILE A 33 -5.54 -6.38 2.03
C ILE A 33 -6.15 -7.20 3.16
N GLY A 34 -5.83 -6.88 4.42
CA GLY A 34 -6.40 -7.52 5.59
C GLY A 34 -5.84 -6.91 6.87
N GLN A 35 -6.35 -7.35 8.04
CA GLN A 35 -5.97 -6.78 9.34
C GLN A 35 -4.48 -6.92 9.70
N LYS A 36 -3.76 -7.84 9.03
CA LYS A 36 -2.33 -8.09 9.27
C LYS A 36 -1.51 -8.16 7.99
N TRP A 37 -2.13 -7.90 6.84
CA TRP A 37 -1.56 -8.19 5.54
C TRP A 37 -1.56 -6.95 4.66
N LEU A 38 -0.37 -6.64 4.14
CA LEU A 38 -0.14 -5.64 3.13
C LEU A 38 0.33 -6.34 1.84
N LEU A 39 -0.08 -5.80 0.70
CA LEU A 39 0.43 -6.17 -0.61
C LEU A 39 1.38 -5.08 -1.13
N THR A 40 2.51 -5.47 -1.68
CA THR A 40 3.47 -4.54 -2.30
C THR A 40 4.28 -5.27 -3.38
N ALA A 41 5.22 -4.58 -4.03
CA ALA A 41 6.13 -5.16 -5.00
C ALA A 41 7.29 -5.91 -4.30
N ALA A 42 7.78 -6.98 -4.91
CA ALA A 42 8.87 -7.78 -4.34
C ALA A 42 10.22 -7.05 -4.38
N HIS A 43 10.44 -6.18 -5.36
CA HIS A 43 11.65 -5.35 -5.42
C HIS A 43 11.78 -4.39 -4.21
N CYS A 44 10.68 -4.12 -3.50
CA CYS A 44 10.66 -3.31 -2.27
C CYS A 44 11.20 -4.07 -1.03
N LYS A 45 11.58 -5.35 -1.15
CA LYS A 45 12.02 -6.19 -0.04
C LYS A 45 13.19 -5.60 0.76
N HIS A 46 14.13 -4.95 0.10
CA HIS A 46 15.39 -4.48 0.69
C HIS A 46 15.31 -3.09 1.34
N ILE A 47 14.11 -2.51 1.47
CA ILE A 47 13.96 -1.22 2.14
C ILE A 47 14.21 -1.38 3.65
N PRO A 48 15.14 -0.58 4.24
CA PRO A 48 15.55 -0.67 5.65
C PRO A 48 14.57 0.05 6.58
N VAL A 49 13.27 -0.14 6.39
CA VAL A 49 12.23 0.32 7.34
C VAL A 49 11.54 -0.86 7.99
N ALA A 50 11.36 -0.73 9.31
CA ALA A 50 10.61 -1.65 10.15
C ALA A 50 9.14 -1.24 10.30
N ALA A 51 8.71 -0.16 9.66
CA ALA A 51 7.39 0.42 9.89
C ALA A 51 6.71 0.91 8.60
N ILE A 52 5.38 0.86 8.63
CA ILE A 52 4.46 1.28 7.57
C ILE A 52 3.57 2.39 8.13
N VAL A 53 3.43 3.50 7.39
CA VAL A 53 2.54 4.62 7.75
C VAL A 53 1.26 4.49 6.94
N TYR A 54 0.09 4.58 7.59
CA TYR A 54 -1.20 4.42 6.92
C TYR A 54 -2.32 5.25 7.56
N GLY A 55 -3.45 5.37 6.84
CA GLY A 55 -4.67 5.98 7.35
C GLY A 55 -4.65 7.50 7.39
N ASN A 56 -3.90 8.14 6.49
CA ASN A 56 -3.86 9.58 6.33
C ASN A 56 -3.50 9.96 4.87
N ASP A 57 -3.70 11.22 4.51
CA ASP A 57 -3.27 11.81 3.23
C ASP A 57 -1.86 12.43 3.27
N ASP A 58 -1.28 12.64 4.46
CA ASP A 58 0.12 13.06 4.62
C ASP A 58 1.08 11.86 4.72
N ARG A 59 2.28 12.00 4.13
CA ARG A 59 3.32 10.95 4.09
C ARG A 59 4.03 10.73 5.42
N THR A 60 3.98 11.73 6.31
CA THR A 60 4.70 11.81 7.58
C THR A 60 3.80 11.61 8.79
N PHE A 61 2.51 11.90 8.65
CA PHE A 61 1.50 11.73 9.70
C PHE A 61 0.61 10.53 9.41
N GLY A 62 0.31 9.73 10.44
CA GLY A 62 -0.59 8.59 10.31
C GLY A 62 -0.37 7.54 11.40
N LYS A 63 -1.08 6.42 11.26
CA LYS A 63 -0.86 5.25 12.11
C LYS A 63 0.39 4.50 11.67
N VAL A 64 1.12 3.95 12.63
CA VAL A 64 2.34 3.19 12.38
C VAL A 64 2.09 1.70 12.66
N ALA A 65 2.40 0.85 11.68
CA ALA A 65 2.38 -0.60 11.83
C ALA A 65 3.79 -1.17 11.66
N GLU A 66 4.22 -1.96 12.65
CA GLU A 66 5.51 -2.64 12.60
C GLU A 66 5.47 -3.85 11.68
N ILE A 67 6.49 -4.00 10.85
CA ILE A 67 6.66 -5.15 9.96
C ILE A 67 7.19 -6.33 10.76
N LYS A 68 6.48 -7.45 10.69
CA LYS A 68 6.90 -8.73 11.28
C LYS A 68 7.72 -9.54 10.28
N THR A 69 7.22 -9.74 9.07
CA THR A 69 7.87 -10.61 8.07
C THR A 69 7.48 -10.21 6.64
N LYS A 70 8.36 -10.50 5.68
CA LYS A 70 8.16 -10.21 4.25
C LYS A 70 8.18 -11.52 3.46
N TYR A 71 7.19 -11.74 2.59
CA TYR A 71 7.00 -12.95 1.80
C TYR A 71 6.97 -12.57 0.30
N PRO A 72 8.15 -12.37 -0.33
CA PRO A 72 8.20 -12.17 -1.77
C PRO A 72 7.73 -13.43 -2.48
N HIS A 73 7.13 -13.28 -3.67
CA HIS A 73 6.74 -14.42 -4.48
C HIS A 73 7.96 -15.34 -4.71
N PRO A 74 7.84 -16.68 -4.54
CA PRO A 74 9.00 -17.59 -4.61
C PRO A 74 9.75 -17.58 -5.94
N LYS A 75 9.05 -17.22 -7.03
CA LYS A 75 9.62 -17.09 -8.38
C LYS A 75 10.18 -15.71 -8.71
N HIS A 76 10.12 -14.75 -7.77
CA HIS A 76 10.69 -13.42 -8.01
C HIS A 76 12.21 -13.51 -8.09
N GLN A 77 12.79 -12.86 -9.09
CA GLN A 77 14.22 -12.78 -9.29
C GLN A 77 14.58 -11.31 -9.54
N ASN A 78 15.55 -10.79 -8.79
CA ASN A 78 15.96 -9.40 -8.91
C ASN A 78 16.46 -9.09 -10.32
N GLY A 79 15.95 -8.03 -10.94
CA GLY A 79 16.33 -7.61 -12.30
C GLY A 79 15.67 -8.38 -13.43
N ILE A 80 14.82 -9.38 -13.14
CA ILE A 80 14.04 -10.11 -14.14
C ILE A 80 12.57 -9.69 -14.04
N PRO A 81 11.93 -9.31 -15.16
CA PRO A 81 10.50 -8.99 -15.16
C PRO A 81 9.65 -10.19 -14.71
N GLY A 82 8.66 -9.92 -13.86
CA GLY A 82 7.67 -10.90 -13.45
C GLY A 82 7.72 -11.25 -11.96
N TYR A 83 6.59 -11.75 -11.46
CA TYR A 83 6.40 -12.12 -10.06
C TYR A 83 6.82 -11.02 -9.06
N ASP A 84 6.76 -9.75 -9.47
CA ASP A 84 7.14 -8.61 -8.64
C ASP A 84 6.01 -8.26 -7.64
N ILE A 85 5.73 -9.22 -6.76
CA ILE A 85 4.65 -9.17 -5.79
C ILE A 85 5.11 -9.79 -4.47
N MET A 86 4.76 -9.16 -3.36
CA MET A 86 5.17 -9.54 -2.02
C MET A 86 4.07 -9.26 -1.02
N LEU A 87 3.85 -10.21 -0.12
CA LEU A 87 3.05 -10.00 1.09
C LEU A 87 3.94 -9.50 2.22
N VAL A 88 3.43 -8.54 2.99
CA VAL A 88 4.08 -8.08 4.22
C VAL A 88 3.12 -8.33 5.37
N GLU A 89 3.59 -9.09 6.36
CA GLU A 89 2.88 -9.33 7.60
C GLU A 89 3.28 -8.27 8.62
N VAL A 90 2.30 -7.65 9.26
CA VAL A 90 2.52 -6.71 10.36
C VAL A 90 2.35 -7.38 11.73
N SER A 91 2.95 -6.78 12.76
CA SER A 91 2.86 -7.25 14.15
C SER A 91 1.41 -7.30 14.62
N VAL A 92 1.07 -8.34 15.41
CA VAL A 92 -0.29 -8.52 15.96
C VAL A 92 -0.70 -7.43 16.94
N LYS A 93 0.27 -6.69 17.49
CA LYS A 93 0.04 -5.49 18.30
C LYS A 93 -0.51 -4.33 17.46
N ASN A 94 -0.30 -4.36 16.14
CA ASN A 94 -0.66 -3.31 15.19
C ASN A 94 -1.67 -3.83 14.16
N LYS A 95 -2.88 -4.23 14.60
CA LYS A 95 -3.96 -4.53 13.65
C LYS A 95 -4.19 -3.32 12.74
N LEU A 96 -4.17 -3.54 11.43
CA LEU A 96 -4.47 -2.52 10.43
C LEU A 96 -5.96 -2.21 10.47
N ILE A 97 -6.29 -0.94 10.71
CA ILE A 97 -7.67 -0.45 10.76
C ILE A 97 -7.86 0.54 9.62
N ILE A 98 -8.64 0.15 8.63
CA ILE A 98 -9.10 1.00 7.52
C ILE A 98 -10.29 1.82 8.04
N ILE A 99 -10.20 3.14 7.91
CA ILE A 99 -11.31 4.06 8.20
C ILE A 99 -11.90 4.47 6.86
N TYR A 100 -13.15 4.12 6.62
CA TYR A 100 -13.85 4.52 5.40
C TYR A 100 -14.40 5.93 5.56
N LYS A 101 -14.26 6.73 4.50
CA LYS A 101 -14.97 8.00 4.40
C LYS A 101 -16.46 7.73 4.22
N CYS A 102 -17.29 8.24 5.13
CA CYS A 102 -18.74 8.23 4.91
C CYS A 102 -19.07 9.27 3.85
N SER A 103 -19.68 8.85 2.75
CA SER A 103 -20.32 9.76 1.80
C SER A 103 -21.74 10.05 2.30
N PHE A 104 -21.99 11.29 2.72
CA PHE A 104 -23.34 11.83 2.94
C PHE A 104 -23.81 12.57 1.68
#